data_AF-A0A432HP86-F1
#
_entry.id   AF-A0A432HP86-F1
#
_cell.length_a   1.000
_cell.length_b   1.000
_cell.length_c   1.000
_cell.angle_alpha   90.00
_cell.angle_beta   90.00
_cell.angle_gamma   90.00
#
_symmetry.space_group_name_H-M   'P 1'
#
loop_
_entity.id
_entity.type
_entity.pdbx_description
1 polymer ?
#
loop_
_entity_poly.entity_id
_entity_poly.type
_entity_poly.pdbx_seq_one_letter_code
_entity_poly.pdbx_strand_id
1 'polypeptide(L)' 'MEFKKEDTVCFCFGHTRNDIETDYLKNGRSTIMAEIISEKKTGGCDCATKNPKRR' A
#
# COMPACT_ATOMS: atom_id res chain seq x y z
N MET A 1 13.35 7.90 -12.75
CA MET A 1 12.28 6.89 -12.69
C MET A 1 10.99 7.62 -12.33
N GLU A 2 9.99 7.57 -13.19
CA GLU A 2 8.66 8.11 -12.89
C GLU A 2 7.86 7.08 -12.09
N PHE A 3 7.21 7.52 -11.02
CA PHE A 3 6.35 6.67 -10.19
C PHE A 3 4.91 6.88 -10.66
N LYS A 4 4.31 5.84 -11.26
CA LYS A 4 3.04 5.90 -11.99
C LYS A 4 1.85 5.57 -11.08
N LYS A 5 0.65 5.85 -11.56
CA LYS A 5 -0.60 5.61 -10.84
C LYS A 5 -0.88 4.12 -10.62
N GLU A 6 -0.46 3.30 -11.56
CA GLU A 6 -0.67 1.85 -11.58
C GLU A 6 0.39 1.10 -10.74
N ASP A 7 1.39 1.81 -10.22
CA ASP A 7 2.40 1.20 -9.36
C ASP A 7 1.76 0.76 -8.04
N THR A 8 1.53 -0.54 -7.85
CA THR A 8 2.45 -1.36 -7.05
C THR A 8 2.90 -0.81 -5.68
N VAL A 9 2.04 -0.25 -4.81
CA VAL A 9 2.50 0.23 -3.49
C VAL A 9 2.55 -0.90 -2.45
N CYS A 10 1.50 -1.70 -2.32
CA CYS A 10 1.48 -2.83 -1.38
C CYS A 10 1.20 -4.15 -2.09
N PHE A 11 2.22 -4.99 -2.21
CA PHE A 11 2.13 -6.31 -2.87
C PHE A 11 1.33 -7.34 -2.05
N CYS A 12 1.12 -7.11 -0.76
CA CYS A 12 0.33 -8.03 0.06
C CYS A 12 -1.18 -7.90 -0.19
N PHE A 13 -1.64 -6.67 -0.43
CA PHE A 13 -3.06 -6.32 -0.55
C PHE A 13 -3.43 -5.78 -1.95
N GLY A 14 -2.44 -5.60 -2.83
CA GLY A 14 -2.64 -5.17 -4.21
C GLY A 14 -2.89 -3.67 -4.40
N HIS A 15 -2.69 -2.85 -3.35
CA HIS A 15 -2.94 -1.40 -3.45
C HIS A 15 -1.95 -0.71 -4.37
N THR A 16 -2.50 0.03 -5.32
CA THR A 16 -1.76 0.92 -6.22
C THR A 16 -1.68 2.33 -5.64
N ARG A 17 -0.84 3.16 -6.27
CA ARG A 17 -0.80 4.59 -5.98
C ARG A 17 -2.15 5.26 -6.20
N ASN A 18 -2.83 4.93 -7.30
CA ASN A 18 -4.13 5.51 -7.61
C ASN A 18 -5.18 5.18 -6.53
N ASP A 19 -5.12 3.99 -5.94
CA ASP A 19 -6.03 3.60 -4.86
C ASP A 19 -5.81 4.48 -3.63
N ILE A 20 -4.55 4.68 -3.24
CA ILE A 20 -4.18 5.53 -2.09
C ILE A 20 -4.58 7.00 -2.32
N GLU A 21 -4.34 7.53 -3.54
CA GLU A 21 -4.72 8.90 -3.90
C GLU A 21 -6.25 9.06 -3.89
N THR A 22 -6.98 8.12 -4.48
CA THR A 22 -8.46 8.14 -4.53
C THR A 22 -9.07 8.02 -3.13
N ASP A 23 -8.54 7.13 -2.31
CA ASP A 23 -8.93 6.95 -0.91
C ASP A 23 -8.68 8.22 -0.08
N TYR A 24 -7.54 8.88 -0.26
CA TYR A 24 -7.26 10.16 0.38
C TYR A 24 -8.26 11.24 -0.03
N LEU A 25 -8.52 11.39 -1.33
CA LEU A 25 -9.45 12.40 -1.84
C LEU A 25 -10.88 12.16 -1.31
N LYS A 26 -11.28 10.91 -1.13
CA LYS A 26 -12.60 10.54 -0.61
C LYS A 26 -12.73 10.78 0.89
N ASN A 27 -11.70 10.48 1.66
CA ASN A 27 -11.79 10.40 3.13
C ASN A 27 -11.08 11.56 3.85
N GLY A 28 -10.37 12.44 3.12
CA GLY A 28 -9.52 13.49 3.69
C GLY A 28 -8.24 12.97 4.36
N ARG A 29 -8.04 11.65 4.37
CA ARG A 29 -6.86 10.92 4.84
C ARG A 29 -6.84 9.56 4.16
N SER A 30 -5.67 8.94 3.98
CA SER A 30 -5.64 7.59 3.43
C SER A 30 -5.90 6.54 4.52
N THR A 31 -7.03 5.86 4.41
CA THR A 31 -7.37 4.70 5.22
C THR A 31 -6.58 3.46 4.79
N ILE A 32 -6.30 3.33 3.50
CA ILE A 32 -5.45 2.26 2.93
C ILE A 32 -4.04 2.31 3.53
N MET A 33 -3.45 3.51 3.61
CA MET A 33 -2.13 3.66 4.23
C MET A 33 -2.14 3.26 5.71
N ALA A 34 -3.20 3.62 6.44
CA ALA A 34 -3.36 3.25 7.84
C ALA A 34 -3.49 1.73 8.03
N GLU A 35 -4.24 1.06 7.14
CA GLU A 35 -4.35 -0.41 7.09
C GLU A 35 -2.98 -1.06 6.87
N ILE A 36 -2.24 -0.64 5.84
CA ILE A 36 -0.91 -1.19 5.53
C ILE A 36 0.05 -1.06 6.74
N ILE A 37 0.04 0.10 7.42
CA ILE A 37 0.88 0.31 8.60
C ILE A 37 0.46 -0.62 9.75
N SER A 38 -0.84 -0.78 9.97
CA SER A 38 -1.38 -1.67 11.01
C SER A 38 -0.95 -3.12 10.75
N GLU A 39 -1.20 -3.63 9.55
CA GLU A 39 -0.87 -5.00 9.16
C GLU A 39 0.63 -5.28 9.22
N LYS A 40 1.47 -4.30 8.86
CA LYS A 40 2.92 -4.42 9.02
C LYS A 40 3.36 -4.51 10.48
N LYS A 41 2.67 -3.80 11.37
CA LYS A 41 2.98 -3.81 12.81
C LYS A 41 2.49 -5.09 13.49
N THR A 42 1.33 -5.61 13.09
CA THR A 42 0.72 -6.81 13.67
C THR A 42 1.23 -8.11 13.05
N GLY A 43 1.99 -8.04 11.95
CA GLY A 43 2.50 -9.21 11.25
C GLY A 43 1.49 -9.86 10.30
N GLY A 44 0.43 -9.15 9.91
CA GLY A 44 -0.59 -9.63 8.97
C GLY A 44 -0.19 -9.56 7.50
N CYS A 45 1.03 -9.08 7.20
CA CYS A 45 1.57 -9.02 5.84
C CYS A 45 2.84 -9.88 5.67
N ASP A 46 3.01 -10.48 4.49
CA ASP A 46 4.20 -11.25 4.11
C ASP A 46 5.07 -10.45 3.13
N CYS A 47 5.50 -9.26 3.55
CA CYS A 47 6.32 -8.37 2.71
C CYS A 47 7.68 -9.00 2.35
N ALA A 48 8.24 -9.86 3.20
CA ALA A 48 9.51 -10.52 2.96
C ALA A 48 9.46 -11.44 1.72
N THR A 49 8.30 -12.05 1.45
CA THR A 49 8.10 -12.95 0.31
C THR A 49 7.43 -12.25 -0.87
N LYS A 50 6.37 -11.46 -0.63
CA LYS A 50 5.52 -10.89 -1.69
C LYS A 50 6.09 -9.61 -2.31
N ASN A 51 6.80 -8.79 -1.55
CA ASN A 51 7.38 -7.55 -2.09
C ASN A 51 8.66 -7.90 -2.87
N PRO A 52 8.83 -7.48 -4.14
CA PRO A 52 10.09 -7.66 -4.87
C PRO A 52 11.31 -7.08 -4.13
N LYS A 53 11.11 -6.05 -3.31
CA LYS A 53 12.16 -5.45 -2.45
C LYS A 53 12.32 -6.14 -1.09
N ARG A 54 11.45 -7.11 -0.78
CA ARG A 54 11.43 -7.94 0.44
C ARG A 54 11.34 -7.15 1.77
N ARG A 55 10.70 -5.98 1.78
CA ARG A 55 10.57 -5.10 2.96
C ARG A 55 9.37 -4.16 2.91
#